data_AF-A0A954W180-F1
#
_entry.id   AF-A0A954W180-F1
#
_cell.length_a   1.000
_cell.length_b   1.000
_cell.length_c   1.000
_cell.angle_alpha   90.00
_cell.angle_beta   90.00
_cell.angle_gamma   90.00
#
_symmetry.space_group_name_H-M   'P 1'
#
loop_
_entity.id
_entity.type
_entity.pdbx_description
1 polymer ?
#
loop_
_entity_poly.entity_id
_entity_poly.type
_entity_poly.pdbx_seq_one_letter_code
_entity_poly.pdbx_strand_id
1 'polypeptide(L)'
;MLEVLLSPLELAMPTHDKLPQPSEFFKGKWYNKLVDDLRLAGLSKRTVYGYVRAIRQLSDFYQKSPEKITEADVRQFLLYQ
;
A
#
# COMPACT_ATOMS: atom_id res chain seq x y z
N MET A 1 6.67 -31.79 -17.79
CA MET A 1 5.94 -30.83 -16.94
C MET A 1 6.13 -31.27 -15.50
N LEU A 2 6.82 -30.48 -14.66
CA LEU A 2 6.79 -30.68 -13.22
C LEU A 2 5.65 -29.81 -12.67
N GLU A 3 4.60 -30.45 -12.14
CA GLU A 3 3.66 -29.78 -11.23
C GLU A 3 4.43 -29.51 -9.93
N VAL A 4 4.81 -28.26 -9.71
CA VAL A 4 5.35 -27.82 -8.41
C VAL A 4 4.15 -27.79 -7.46
N LEU A 5 4.04 -28.82 -6.64
CA LEU A 5 3.02 -28.92 -5.60
C LEU A 5 3.32 -27.86 -4.54
N LEU A 6 2.65 -26.71 -4.63
CA LEU A 6 2.77 -25.62 -3.67
C LEU A 6 2.45 -26.14 -2.26
N SER A 7 3.24 -25.72 -1.28
CA SER A 7 3.04 -26.21 0.10
C SER A 7 1.71 -25.73 0.68
N PRO A 8 1.10 -26.44 1.66
CA PRO A 8 -0.12 -25.98 2.32
C PRO A 8 -0.02 -24.56 2.92
N LEU A 9 1.21 -24.13 3.27
CA LEU A 9 1.49 -22.78 3.75
C LEU A 9 1.35 -21.73 2.64
N GLU A 10 1.79 -22.04 1.42
CA GLU A 10 1.65 -21.12 0.27
C GLU A 10 0.20 -20.98 -0.19
N LEU A 11 -0.61 -22.04 -0.06
CA LEU A 11 -2.03 -21.99 -0.37
C LEU A 11 -2.83 -21.12 0.60
N ALA A 12 -2.36 -20.99 1.85
CA ALA A 12 -3.00 -20.22 2.91
C ALA A 12 -2.52 -18.76 3.00
N MET A 13 -1.47 -18.38 2.26
CA MET A 13 -0.94 -17.01 2.30
C MET A 13 -1.81 -16.05 1.47
N PRO A 14 -2.19 -14.88 2.01
CA PRO A 14 -2.84 -13.85 1.20
C PRO A 14 -1.90 -13.45 0.06
N THR A 15 -2.36 -13.61 -1.17
CA THR A 15 -1.54 -13.42 -2.38
C THR A 15 -1.25 -11.94 -2.67
N HIS A 16 -1.96 -11.02 -1.99
CA HIS A 16 -1.88 -9.56 -2.18
C HIS A 16 -2.06 -9.11 -3.64
N ASP A 17 -2.75 -9.93 -4.45
CA ASP A 17 -3.04 -9.62 -5.86
C ASP A 17 -3.97 -8.41 -6.00
N LYS A 18 -4.78 -8.14 -4.97
CA LYS A 18 -5.66 -6.98 -4.89
C LYS A 18 -5.09 -5.97 -3.91
N LEU A 19 -4.78 -4.78 -4.42
CA LEU A 19 -4.34 -3.65 -3.62
C LEU A 19 -5.52 -3.03 -2.84
N PRO A 20 -5.25 -2.31 -1.73
CA PRO A 20 -6.26 -1.50 -1.07
C PRO A 20 -6.93 -0.54 -2.05
N GLN A 21 -8.25 -0.39 -1.98
CA GLN A 21 -8.97 0.50 -2.88
C GLN A 21 -8.61 1.97 -2.61
N PRO A 22 -8.56 2.83 -3.64
CA PRO A 22 -8.44 4.27 -3.47
C PRO A 22 -9.48 4.84 -2.51
N SER A 23 -9.16 5.95 -1.85
CA SER A 23 -10.09 6.70 -0.99
C SER A 23 -10.32 8.11 -1.51
N GLU A 24 -11.20 8.87 -0.86
CA GLU A 24 -11.44 10.28 -1.23
C GLU A 24 -10.16 11.12 -1.18
N PHE A 25 -9.30 10.83 -0.21
CA PHE A 25 -8.05 11.56 0.02
C PHE A 25 -6.82 10.86 -0.54
N PHE A 26 -6.96 9.68 -1.15
CA PHE A 26 -5.88 8.96 -1.80
C PHE A 26 -6.38 8.23 -3.06
N LYS A 27 -6.42 8.96 -4.17
CA LYS A 27 -6.94 8.50 -5.47
C LYS A 27 -6.19 9.10 -6.65
N GLY A 28 -6.52 8.61 -7.85
CA GLY A 28 -6.03 9.15 -9.12
C GLY A 28 -4.51 9.13 -9.23
N LYS A 29 -3.91 10.27 -9.60
CA LYS A 29 -2.48 10.42 -9.87
C LYS A 29 -1.60 9.89 -8.73
N TRP A 30 -1.93 10.21 -7.47
CA TRP A 30 -1.07 9.88 -6.33
C TRP A 30 -1.13 8.40 -5.94
N TYR A 31 -2.31 7.79 -6.06
CA TYR A 31 -2.45 6.34 -5.91
C TYR A 31 -1.66 5.59 -6.99
N ASN A 32 -1.88 5.93 -8.26
CA ASN A 32 -1.22 5.27 -9.38
C ASN A 32 0.31 5.44 -9.29
N LYS A 33 0.78 6.67 -9.04
CA LYS A 33 2.22 6.96 -8.93
C LYS A 33 2.88 6.10 -7.86
N LEU A 34 2.32 6.02 -6.65
CA LEU A 34 2.90 5.20 -5.58
C LEU A 34 2.97 3.73 -6.00
N VAL A 35 1.88 3.18 -6.54
CA VAL A 35 1.82 1.78 -6.96
C VAL A 35 2.86 1.48 -8.04
N ASP A 36 2.97 2.35 -9.05
CA ASP A 36 3.90 2.19 -10.16
C ASP A 36 5.35 2.31 -9.69
N ASP A 37 5.69 3.32 -8.89
CA ASP A 37 7.03 3.51 -8.33
C ASP A 37 7.48 2.26 -7.53
N LEU A 38 6.63 1.74 -6.64
CA LEU A 38 6.96 0.59 -5.80
C LEU A 38 7.12 -0.70 -6.61
N ARG A 39 6.32 -0.87 -7.67
CA ARG A 39 6.43 -2.01 -8.59
C ARG A 39 7.69 -1.91 -9.46
N LEU A 40 7.99 -0.73 -10.00
CA LEU A 40 9.21 -0.47 -10.78
C LEU A 40 10.47 -0.68 -9.93
N ALA A 41 10.41 -0.38 -8.64
CA ALA A 41 11.47 -0.68 -7.68
C ALA A 41 11.61 -2.19 -7.36
N GLY A 42 10.76 -3.05 -7.92
CA GLY A 42 10.81 -4.50 -7.74
C GLY A 42 10.34 -4.98 -6.35
N LEU A 43 9.57 -4.16 -5.62
CA LEU A 43 9.08 -4.55 -4.30
C LEU A 43 8.03 -5.66 -4.38
N SER A 44 8.03 -6.55 -3.39
CA SER A 44 7.07 -7.66 -3.34
C SER A 44 5.62 -7.15 -3.28
N LYS A 45 4.66 -7.94 -3.78
CA LYS A 45 3.22 -7.61 -3.72
C LYS A 45 2.76 -7.26 -2.30
N ARG A 46 3.25 -8.01 -1.31
CA ARG A 46 2.98 -7.75 0.12
C ARG A 46 3.50 -6.38 0.55
N THR A 47 4.71 -6.03 0.14
CA THR A 47 5.30 -4.72 0.42
C THR A 47 4.49 -3.61 -0.23
N VAL A 48 4.16 -3.72 -1.52
CA VAL A 48 3.32 -2.74 -2.23
C VAL A 48 1.98 -2.55 -1.51
N TYR A 49 1.30 -3.66 -1.16
CA TYR A 49 0.05 -3.63 -0.41
C TYR A 49 0.19 -2.85 0.91
N GLY A 50 1.26 -3.12 1.67
CA GLY A 50 1.53 -2.45 2.95
C GLY A 50 1.69 -0.94 2.81
N TYR A 51 2.50 -0.49 1.84
CA TYR A 51 2.71 0.94 1.59
C TYR A 51 1.44 1.65 1.11
N VAL A 52 0.69 1.04 0.18
CA VAL A 52 -0.58 1.59 -0.31
C VAL A 52 -1.58 1.71 0.84
N ARG A 53 -1.66 0.71 1.72
CA ARG A 53 -2.51 0.75 2.91
C ARG A 53 -2.09 1.87 3.87
N ALA A 54 -0.80 2.01 4.13
CA ALA A 54 -0.28 3.01 5.07
C ALA A 54 -0.58 4.44 4.59
N ILE A 55 -0.32 4.75 3.31
CA ILE A 55 -0.62 6.08 2.75
C ILE A 55 -2.13 6.34 2.73
N ARG A 56 -2.95 5.34 2.42
CA ARG A 56 -4.41 5.48 2.53
C ARG A 56 -4.84 5.86 3.95
N GLN A 57 -4.34 5.15 4.96
CA GLN A 57 -4.67 5.42 6.36
C GLN A 57 -4.26 6.84 6.78
N LEU A 58 -3.03 7.24 6.41
CA LEU A 58 -2.50 8.57 6.70
C LEU A 58 -3.33 9.68 6.02
N SER A 59 -3.64 9.51 4.74
CA SER A 59 -4.49 10.45 3.99
C SER A 59 -5.91 10.55 4.52
N ASP A 60 -6.51 9.43 4.90
CA ASP A 60 -7.86 9.39 5.46
C ASP A 60 -7.91 10.03 6.86
N PHE A 61 -6.88 9.81 7.69
CA PHE A 61 -6.79 10.39 9.03
C PHE A 61 -6.73 11.92 8.98
N TYR A 62 -5.91 12.47 8.09
CA TYR A 62 -5.79 13.93 7.95
C TYR A 62 -6.81 14.56 7.01
N GLN A 63 -7.58 13.76 6.26
CA GLN A 63 -8.44 14.22 5.19
C GLN A 63 -7.69 15.09 4.17
N LYS A 64 -6.47 14.66 3.81
CA LYS A 64 -5.56 15.37 2.92
C LYS A 64 -5.02 14.44 1.84
N SER A 65 -4.92 14.96 0.61
CA SER A 65 -4.16 14.31 -0.45
C SER A 65 -2.68 14.19 -0.04
N PRO A 66 -1.95 13.11 -0.41
CA PRO A 66 -0.59 12.87 0.07
C PRO A 66 0.38 14.04 -0.14
N GLU A 67 0.23 14.81 -1.22
CA GLU A 67 1.09 15.98 -1.50
C GLU A 67 0.86 17.15 -0.54
N LYS A 68 -0.23 17.13 0.23
CA LYS A 68 -0.56 18.16 1.24
C LYS A 68 -0.19 17.73 2.66
N ILE A 69 0.32 16.52 2.84
CA ILE A 69 0.72 15.99 4.14
C ILE A 69 2.15 16.44 4.43
N THR A 70 2.35 17.04 5.59
CA THR A 70 3.67 17.56 6.00
C THR A 70 4.44 16.55 6.84
N GLU A 71 5.74 16.75 7.02
CA GLU A 71 6.54 15.93 7.92
C GLU A 71 6.03 15.99 9.37
N ALA A 72 5.53 17.15 9.81
CA ALA A 72 4.91 17.31 11.12
C ALA A 72 3.64 16.45 11.27
N ASP A 73 2.80 16.42 10.24
CA ASP A 73 1.62 15.54 10.19
C ASP A 73 2.07 14.06 10.29
N VAL A 74 3.06 13.62 9.51
CA VAL A 74 3.56 12.24 9.56
C VAL A 74 4.04 11.87 10.96
N ARG A 75 4.87 12.73 11.58
CA ARG A 75 5.39 12.50 12.93
C ARG A 75 4.27 12.33 13.95
N GLN A 76 3.25 13.18 13.89
CA GLN A 76 2.13 13.14 14.82
C GLN A 76 1.28 11.88 14.61
N PHE A 77 1.02 11.48 13.36
CA PHE A 77 0.26 10.27 13.05
C PHE A 77 0.92 8.99 13.54
N LEU A 78 2.25 8.90 13.44
CA LEU A 78 3.01 7.73 13.93
C LEU A 78 2.87 7.50 15.44
N LEU A 79 2.38 8.48 16.21
CA LEU A 79 2.07 8.31 17.63
C LEU A 79 0.74 7.57 17.89
N TYR A 80 -0.09 7.37 16.86
CA TYR A 80 -1.43 6.77 16.98
C TYR A 80 -1.65 5.55 16.07
N GLN A 81 -0.63 5.12 15.32
CA GLN A 81 -0.73 4.07 14.30
C GLN A 81 -0.54 2.64 14.84
#